data_AF-A0A2V7K704-F1
#
_entry.id   AF-A0A2V7K704-F1
#
_cell.length_a   1.000
_cell.length_b   1.000
_cell.length_c   1.000
_cell.angle_alpha   90.00
_cell.angle_beta   90.00
_cell.angle_gamma   90.00
#
_symmetry.space_group_name_H-M   'P 1'
#
loop_
_entity.id
_entity.type
_entity.pdbx_description
1 polymer ?
#
loop_
_entity_poly.entity_id
_entity_poly.type
_entity_poly.pdbx_seq_one_letter_code
_entity_poly.pdbx_strand_id
1 'polypeptide(L)'
;MRERFGDRLTPGCAGENVLVETARRITLDELGGGIAFVDKDGREVVRLEVLQVAHPCRPFSGWALGGTVEPEVLKETLQFLDDGMRGFYCLGVGAGIVSVGDRLVLL
;
A
#
# COMPACT_ATOMS: atom_id res chain seq x y z
N MET A 1 -8.91 -0.74 -5.72
CA MET A 1 -8.81 0.49 -6.55
C MET A 1 -9.27 0.30 -7.99
N ARG A 2 -8.64 -0.58 -8.79
CA ARG A 2 -8.97 -0.73 -10.23
C ARG A 2 -10.46 -0.99 -10.52
N GLU A 3 -11.12 -1.81 -9.70
CA GLU A 3 -12.56 -2.06 -9.82
C GLU A 3 -13.41 -0.78 -9.81
N ARG A 4 -13.02 0.25 -9.02
CA ARG A 4 -13.77 1.51 -8.91
C ARG A 4 -13.36 2.55 -9.95
N PHE A 5 -12.08 2.60 -10.31
CA PHE A 5 -11.53 3.70 -11.12
C PHE A 5 -11.08 3.29 -12.53
N GLY A 6 -11.22 2.00 -12.88
CA GLY A 6 -10.89 1.46 -14.19
C GLY A 6 -9.40 1.32 -14.47
N ASP A 7 -9.09 1.05 -15.74
CA ASP A 7 -7.78 0.57 -16.20
C ASP A 7 -6.64 1.59 -16.10
N ARG A 8 -6.95 2.86 -15.78
CA ARG A 8 -5.94 3.86 -15.44
C ARG A 8 -5.12 3.45 -14.21
N LEU A 9 -5.70 2.64 -13.32
CA LEU A 9 -5.06 2.21 -12.08
C LEU A 9 -4.22 0.96 -12.34
N THR A 10 -2.95 1.16 -12.64
CA THR A 10 -1.94 0.11 -12.79
C THR A 10 -1.08 -0.05 -11.52
N PRO A 11 -0.44 -1.20 -11.29
CA PRO A 11 0.46 -1.35 -10.14
C PRO A 11 1.57 -0.29 -10.18
N GLY A 12 1.89 0.31 -9.04
CA GLY A 12 2.92 1.35 -8.91
C GLY A 12 2.46 2.77 -9.25
N CYS A 13 1.23 2.98 -9.74
CA CYS A 13 0.72 4.32 -10.05
C CYS A 13 0.55 5.22 -8.82
N ALA A 14 0.56 4.65 -7.62
CA ALA A 14 0.42 5.37 -6.36
C ALA A 14 1.77 5.73 -5.72
N GLY A 15 2.89 5.46 -6.41
CA GLY A 15 4.24 5.80 -5.94
C GLY A 15 4.78 4.82 -4.89
N GLU A 16 4.26 3.60 -4.85
CA GLU A 16 4.68 2.58 -3.89
C GLU A 16 6.12 2.10 -4.17
N ASN A 17 6.93 1.97 -3.12
CA ASN A 17 8.27 1.34 -3.25
C ASN A 17 8.18 -0.19 -3.34
N VAL A 18 7.15 -0.78 -2.73
CA VAL A 18 6.93 -2.23 -2.63
C VAL A 18 5.49 -2.52 -2.98
N LEU A 19 5.27 -3.50 -3.86
CA LEU A 19 3.96 -4.03 -4.19
C LEU A 19 3.88 -5.47 -3.70
N VAL A 20 2.79 -5.79 -3.00
CA VAL A 20 2.58 -7.12 -2.41
C VAL A 20 1.30 -7.69 -2.96
N GLU A 21 1.38 -8.88 -3.54
CA GLU A 21 0.20 -9.64 -3.93
C GLU A 21 -0.29 -10.47 -2.73
N THR A 22 -1.60 -10.41 -2.47
CA THR A 22 -2.25 -11.15 -1.39
C THR A 22 -3.69 -11.47 -1.78
N ALA A 23 -4.22 -12.57 -1.25
CA ALA A 23 -5.58 -13.03 -1.54
C ALA A 23 -6.67 -12.16 -0.89
N ARG A 24 -6.33 -11.33 0.10
CA ARG A 24 -7.28 -10.51 0.86
C ARG A 24 -6.71 -9.15 1.26
N ARG A 25 -7.58 -8.23 1.69
CA ARG A 25 -7.12 -7.00 2.34
C ARG A 25 -6.51 -7.30 3.70
N ILE A 26 -5.48 -6.54 4.04
CA ILE A 26 -4.80 -6.52 5.34
C ILE A 26 -5.10 -5.18 6.00
N THR A 27 -5.49 -5.17 7.26
CA THR A 27 -5.76 -3.94 8.03
C THR A 27 -4.52 -3.42 8.75
N LEU A 28 -4.56 -2.17 9.22
CA LEU A 28 -3.49 -1.61 10.04
C LEU A 28 -3.29 -2.41 11.34
N ASP A 29 -4.38 -2.86 11.97
CA ASP A 29 -4.32 -3.63 13.22
C ASP A 29 -3.58 -4.97 13.04
N GLU A 30 -3.80 -5.64 11.91
CA GLU A 30 -3.10 -6.88 11.57
C GLU A 30 -1.59 -6.66 11.34
N LEU A 31 -1.19 -5.44 10.99
CA LEU A 31 0.19 -5.04 10.75
C LEU A 31 0.88 -4.54 12.02
N GLY A 32 0.18 -4.48 13.16
CA GLY A 32 0.71 -3.90 14.40
C GLY A 32 1.93 -4.63 14.97
N GLY A 33 2.10 -5.91 14.68
CA GLY A 33 3.30 -6.69 15.02
C GLY A 33 4.51 -6.41 14.12
N GLY A 34 4.30 -5.66 13.03
CA GLY A 34 5.27 -5.47 11.97
C GLY A 34 5.19 -6.56 10.90
N ILE A 35 6.08 -6.46 9.92
CA ILE A 35 6.20 -7.39 8.80
C ILE A 35 7.66 -7.73 8.58
N ALA A 36 7.92 -8.93 8.06
CA ALA A 36 9.26 -9.33 7.66
C ALA A 36 9.29 -9.73 6.19
N PHE A 37 10.33 -9.29 5.48
CA PHE A 37 10.72 -9.92 4.23
C PHE A 37 11.41 -11.24 4.51
N VAL A 38 11.01 -12.27 3.79
CA VAL A 38 11.67 -13.57 3.78
C VAL A 38 12.07 -13.93 2.36
N ASP A 39 13.29 -14.45 2.22
CA ASP A 39 13.81 -14.92 0.95
C ASP A 39 13.10 -16.22 0.50
N LYS A 40 13.49 -16.72 -0.67
CA LYS A 40 12.99 -17.99 -1.23
C LYS A 40 13.23 -19.21 -0.32
N ASP A 41 14.23 -19.15 0.56
CA ASP A 41 14.59 -20.21 1.50
C ASP A 41 13.90 -20.01 2.87
N GLY A 42 13.09 -18.96 2.99
CA GLY A 42 12.33 -18.62 4.20
C GLY A 42 13.15 -17.90 5.27
N ARG A 43 14.34 -17.41 4.93
CA ARG A 43 15.19 -16.66 5.87
C ARG A 43 14.76 -15.22 5.92
N GLU A 44 14.70 -14.66 7.12
CA GLU A 44 14.41 -13.25 7.32
C GLU A 44 15.51 -12.37 6.71
N VAL A 45 15.11 -11.39 5.90
CA VAL A 45 16.00 -10.45 5.21
C VAL A 45 16.01 -9.09 5.91
N VAL A 46 14.82 -8.55 6.18
CA VAL A 46 14.64 -7.27 6.87
C VAL A 46 13.25 -7.20 7.49
N ARG A 47 13.14 -6.54 8.65
CA ARG A 47 11.86 -6.25 9.30
C ARG A 47 11.44 -4.83 8.99
N LEU A 48 10.14 -4.64 8.86
CA LEU A 48 9.53 -3.33 8.83
C LEU A 48 8.53 -3.17 9.97
N GLU A 49 8.63 -2.03 10.67
CA GLU A 49 7.56 -1.53 11.52
C GLU A 49 6.56 -0.77 10.66
N VAL A 50 5.28 -1.09 10.78
CA VAL A 50 4.22 -0.37 10.06
C VAL A 50 3.74 0.81 10.91
N LEU A 51 3.95 2.02 10.41
CA LEU A 51 3.76 3.24 11.18
C LEU A 51 2.32 3.74 11.11
N GLN A 52 1.76 3.80 9.89
CA GLN A 52 0.46 4.41 9.63
C GLN A 52 -0.08 4.04 8.25
N VAL A 53 -1.37 4.27 8.06
CA VAL A 53 -2.03 4.30 6.75
C VAL A 53 -1.43 5.40 5.88
N ALA A 54 -1.18 5.10 4.61
CA ALA A 54 -0.82 6.10 3.61
C ALA A 54 -2.10 6.86 3.19
N HIS A 55 -2.49 7.89 3.94
CA HIS A 55 -3.72 8.64 3.68
C HIS A 55 -3.74 9.23 2.26
N PRO A 56 -4.90 9.21 1.58
CA PRO A 56 -5.00 9.69 0.21
C PRO A 56 -4.92 11.21 0.14
N CYS A 57 -4.43 11.72 -0.99
CA CYS A 57 -4.28 13.14 -1.25
C CYS A 57 -5.13 13.59 -2.43
N ARG A 58 -5.54 14.87 -2.43
CA ARG A 58 -6.32 15.47 -3.53
C ARG A 58 -5.69 15.27 -4.92
N PRO A 59 -4.37 15.46 -5.12
CA PRO A 59 -3.76 15.26 -6.43
C PRO A 59 -3.95 13.86 -7.00
N PHE A 60 -3.69 12.82 -6.20
CA PHE A 60 -3.88 11.45 -6.66
C PHE A 60 -5.35 11.12 -6.88
N SER A 61 -6.24 11.51 -5.95
CA SER A 61 -7.67 11.23 -6.06
C SER A 61 -8.27 11.86 -7.32
N GLY A 62 -7.88 13.10 -7.64
CA GLY A 62 -8.28 13.74 -8.90
C GLY A 62 -7.72 13.02 -10.12
N TRP A 63 -6.41 12.68 -10.10
CA TRP A 63 -5.79 11.93 -11.19
C TRP A 63 -6.48 10.59 -11.46
N ALA A 64 -6.82 9.84 -10.41
CA ALA A 64 -7.52 8.56 -10.47
C ALA A 64 -8.91 8.70 -11.10
N LEU A 65 -9.57 9.84 -10.92
CA LEU A 65 -10.89 10.15 -11.47
C LEU A 65 -10.87 10.78 -12.87
N GLY A 66 -9.69 11.04 -13.45
CA GLY A 66 -9.62 11.67 -14.77
C GLY A 66 -9.18 13.14 -14.78
N GLY A 67 -9.02 13.78 -13.62
CA GLY A 67 -8.65 15.19 -13.52
C GLY A 67 -9.37 15.92 -12.39
N THR A 68 -9.85 17.14 -12.67
CA THR A 68 -10.63 17.92 -11.70
C THR A 68 -12.05 17.38 -11.62
N VAL A 69 -12.56 17.22 -10.40
CA VAL A 69 -13.92 16.76 -10.10
C VAL A 69 -14.58 17.67 -9.08
N GLU A 70 -15.91 17.54 -8.95
CA GLU A 70 -16.69 18.23 -7.94
C GLU A 70 -16.23 17.89 -6.50
N PRO A 71 -16.33 18.83 -5.54
CA PRO A 71 -15.85 18.62 -4.17
C PRO A 71 -16.43 17.39 -3.47
N GLU A 72 -17.70 17.10 -3.66
CA GLU A 72 -18.40 15.96 -3.06
C GLU A 72 -17.83 14.64 -3.58
N VAL A 73 -17.62 14.53 -4.90
CA VAL A 73 -17.02 13.35 -5.54
C VAL A 73 -15.58 13.16 -5.06
N LEU A 74 -14.82 14.25 -4.94
CA LEU A 74 -13.46 14.20 -4.38
C LEU A 74 -13.47 13.69 -2.94
N LYS A 75 -14.39 14.18 -2.10
CA LYS A 75 -14.52 13.77 -0.70
C LYS A 75 -14.82 12.28 -0.58
N GLU A 76 -15.82 11.78 -1.31
CA GLU A 76 -16.16 10.34 -1.30
C GLU A 76 -14.98 9.48 -1.78
N THR A 77 -14.23 9.98 -2.76
CA THR A 77 -13.05 9.29 -3.28
C THR A 77 -11.92 9.25 -2.26
N LEU A 78 -11.67 10.35 -1.55
CA LEU A 78 -10.72 10.37 -0.44
C LEU A 78 -11.13 9.37 0.64
N GLN A 79 -12.40 9.34 1.03
CA GLN A 79 -12.88 8.39 2.05
C GLN A 79 -12.73 6.93 1.59
N PHE A 80 -12.98 6.63 0.32
CA PHE A 80 -12.81 5.28 -0.22
C PHE A 80 -11.34 4.83 -0.29
N LEU A 81 -10.44 5.76 -0.62
CA LEU A 81 -9.01 5.49 -0.75
C LEU A 81 -8.28 5.46 0.60
N ASP A 82 -8.96 5.82 1.68
CA ASP A 82 -8.42 5.75 3.02
C ASP A 82 -8.43 4.30 3.57
N ASP A 83 -8.11 4.16 4.84
CA ASP A 83 -8.19 2.88 5.58
C ASP A 83 -7.36 1.77 4.92
N GLY A 84 -6.12 2.11 4.57
CA GLY A 84 -5.13 1.18 4.02
C GLY A 84 -5.29 0.85 2.54
N MET A 85 -6.32 1.36 1.84
CA MET A 85 -6.49 1.11 0.39
C MET A 85 -5.32 1.65 -0.44
N ARG A 86 -4.68 2.74 0.02
CA ARG A 86 -3.47 3.32 -0.59
C ARG A 86 -2.16 2.68 -0.12
N GLY A 87 -2.22 1.74 0.81
CA GLY A 87 -1.07 1.13 1.44
C GLY A 87 -0.70 1.78 2.76
N PHE A 88 0.54 1.56 3.18
CA PHE A 88 1.04 1.90 4.51
C PHE A 88 2.46 2.46 4.42
N TYR A 89 2.80 3.34 5.35
CA TYR A 89 4.17 3.78 5.53
C TYR A 89 4.87 2.91 6.56
N CYS A 90 6.09 2.49 6.24
CA CYS A 90 6.86 1.58 7.05
C CYS A 90 8.24 2.14 7.36
N LEU A 91 8.77 1.77 8.53
CA LEU A 91 10.15 2.01 8.93
C LEU A 91 10.94 0.70 8.83
N GLY A 92 12.07 0.72 8.11
CA GLY A 92 12.99 -0.42 8.11
C GLY A 92 13.73 -0.53 9.43
N VAL A 93 13.65 -1.70 10.07
CA VAL A 93 14.43 -2.02 11.27
C VAL A 93 15.69 -2.78 10.84
N GLY A 94 16.83 -2.09 10.91
CA GLY A 94 18.10 -2.60 10.38
C GLY A 94 18.23 -2.37 8.87
N ALA A 95 19.03 -3.20 8.21
CA ALA A 95 19.27 -3.11 6.77
C ALA A 95 19.38 -4.50 6.15
N GLY A 96 18.82 -4.63 4.94
CA GLY A 96 18.87 -5.84 4.14
C GLY A 96 18.60 -5.51 2.67
N ILE A 97 19.00 -6.42 1.77
CA ILE A 97 18.73 -6.29 0.34
C ILE A 97 17.52 -7.16 0.02
N VAL A 98 16.39 -6.53 -0.32
CA VAL A 98 15.18 -7.22 -0.78
C VAL A 98 15.19 -7.36 -2.29
N SER A 99 14.59 -8.44 -2.79
CA SER A 99 14.48 -8.75 -4.22
C SER A 99 13.03 -8.97 -4.61
N VAL A 100 12.72 -8.73 -5.90
CA VAL A 100 11.43 -9.13 -6.46
C VAL A 100 11.29 -10.66 -6.33
N GLY A 101 10.18 -11.11 -5.78
CA GLY A 101 9.91 -12.52 -5.50
C GLY A 101 10.11 -12.92 -4.04
N ASP A 102 10.76 -12.07 -3.23
CA ASP A 102 10.74 -12.24 -1.78
C ASP A 102 9.30 -12.12 -1.25
N ARG A 103 9.02 -12.84 -0.17
CA ARG A 103 7.68 -12.86 0.44
C ARG A 103 7.65 -11.95 1.65
N LEU A 104 6.48 -11.40 1.95
CA LEU A 104 6.23 -10.71 3.20
C LEU A 104 5.38 -11.59 4.11
N VAL A 105 5.74 -11.62 5.38
CA VAL A 105 4.99 -12.31 6.43
C VAL A 105 4.61 -11.33 7.53
N LEU A 106 3.41 -11.50 8.09
CA LEU A 106 3.00 -10.83 9.33
C LEU A 106 3.77 -11.43 10.50
N LEU A 107 4.07 -10.62 11.50
CA LEU A 107 4.80 -11.01 12.71
C LEU A 107 3.87 -11.15 13.93
#